data_AF-A0A3D3LDJ8-F1
#
_entry.id   AF-A0A3D3LDJ8-F1
#
_cell.length_a   1.000
_cell.length_b   1.000
_cell.length_c   1.000
_cell.angle_alpha   90.00
_cell.angle_beta   90.00
_cell.angle_gamma   90.00
#
_symmetry.space_group_name_H-M   'P 1'
#
loop_
_entity.id
_entity.type
_entity.pdbx_description
1 polymer ?
#
loop_
_entity_poly.entity_id
_entity_poly.type
_entity_poly.pdbx_seq_one_letter_code
_entity_poly.pdbx_strand_id
1 'polypeptide(L)'
;MKALLTSAFAVICLTTTPHLHAADTSAASKKIDELLAAGWRKQKLQPNAPVGDEVFLRRAYLTVAGRIPTYQEATAFLKSEAPNKRAQLVDALLDSEGYTHHFLSYWSDVLRAQSVGVAGSTTAQNYLNFLRDSLKTNKPYDQLARELVSSAGTCFDTGAIGYYMR
;
A
#
# COMPACT_ATOMS: atom_id res chain seq x y z
N MET A 1 56.15 5.74 27.38
CA MET A 1 56.44 6.72 26.30
C MET A 1 55.98 6.12 24.98
N LYS A 2 55.11 6.86 24.24
CA LYS A 2 54.68 6.67 22.84
C LYS A 2 53.81 5.43 22.56
N ALA A 3 52.48 5.57 22.52
CA ALA A 3 51.64 6.12 21.43
C ALA A 3 51.30 5.07 20.37
N LEU A 4 50.04 4.61 20.37
CA LEU A 4 49.29 4.13 19.21
C LEU A 4 47.79 4.12 19.57
N LEU A 5 47.20 5.31 19.43
CA LEU A 5 45.77 5.53 19.30
C LEU A 5 45.44 5.36 17.81
N THR A 6 44.74 4.30 17.42
CA THR A 6 44.06 4.25 16.11
C THR A 6 42.86 3.30 16.16
N SER A 7 41.67 3.90 16.15
CA SER A 7 40.50 3.52 15.36
C SER A 7 40.07 2.04 15.36
N ALA A 8 39.10 1.72 16.21
CA ALA A 8 38.16 0.61 15.99
C ALA A 8 36.72 1.17 16.00
N PHE A 9 36.44 2.07 15.06
CA PHE A 9 35.06 2.43 14.67
C PHE A 9 34.77 1.65 13.39
N ALA A 10 34.34 0.40 13.53
CA ALA A 10 34.05 -0.47 12.40
C ALA A 10 32.71 -1.18 12.62
N VAL A 11 31.68 -0.56 12.04
CA VAL A 11 30.60 -1.24 11.31
C VAL A 11 29.84 -2.30 12.11
N ILE A 12 28.98 -1.84 13.03
CA ILE A 12 27.72 -2.53 13.34
C ILE A 12 26.62 -1.70 12.68
N CYS A 13 26.46 -1.83 11.37
CA CYS A 13 25.37 -1.18 10.65
C CYS A 13 25.09 -1.89 9.32
N LEU A 14 24.68 -3.16 9.39
CA LEU A 14 24.11 -4.00 8.31
C LEU A 14 23.78 -5.31 9.04
N THR A 15 22.59 -5.57 9.58
CA THR A 15 21.39 -5.98 8.82
C THR A 15 20.18 -6.01 9.77
N THR A 16 19.81 -4.88 10.34
CA THR A 16 18.40 -4.68 10.72
C THR A 16 17.83 -3.74 9.68
N THR A 17 17.45 -4.28 8.53
CA THR A 17 16.27 -3.76 7.85
C THR A 17 15.22 -3.68 8.95
N PRO A 18 14.74 -2.50 9.35
CA PRO A 18 13.47 -2.49 10.02
C PRO A 18 12.54 -3.00 8.93
N HIS A 19 12.17 -4.28 8.99
CA HIS A 19 10.81 -4.57 8.62
C HIS A 19 10.04 -3.59 9.49
N LEU A 20 9.35 -2.63 8.88
CA LEU A 20 8.39 -1.84 9.62
C LEU A 20 7.43 -2.91 10.16
N HIS A 21 7.70 -3.39 11.38
CA HIS A 21 6.74 -3.97 12.28
C HIS A 21 5.49 -3.14 12.07
N ALA A 22 4.40 -3.81 11.65
CA ALA A 22 3.06 -3.24 11.46
C ALA A 22 2.95 -1.94 12.25
N ALA A 23 3.26 -0.81 11.59
CA ALA A 23 3.32 0.48 12.27
C ALA A 23 1.99 0.61 12.99
N ASP A 24 1.96 1.03 14.26
CA ASP A 24 0.73 1.05 15.07
C ASP A 24 -0.39 1.78 14.30
N THR A 25 -1.17 1.01 13.54
CA THR A 25 -2.11 1.52 12.55
C THR A 25 -3.24 2.22 13.28
N SER A 26 -3.50 1.80 14.52
CA SER A 26 -4.41 2.46 15.44
C SER A 26 -3.91 3.85 15.82
N ALA A 27 -2.63 4.00 16.20
CA ALA A 27 -2.06 5.31 16.50
C ALA A 27 -2.06 6.25 15.29
N ALA A 28 -1.69 5.74 14.11
CA ALA A 28 -1.73 6.50 12.87
C ALA A 28 -3.17 6.92 12.48
N SER A 29 -4.14 6.00 12.58
CA SER A 29 -5.56 6.28 12.33
C SER A 29 -6.09 7.36 13.25
N LYS A 30 -5.82 7.26 14.56
CA LYS A 30 -6.22 8.28 15.54
C LYS A 30 -5.64 9.65 15.17
N LYS A 31 -4.40 9.69 14.67
CA LYS A 31 -3.80 10.95 14.25
C LYS A 31 -4.51 11.57 13.05
N ILE A 32 -4.91 10.77 12.08
CA ILE A 32 -5.70 11.22 10.94
C ILE A 32 -7.07 11.75 11.42
N ASP A 33 -7.73 11.02 12.32
CA ASP A 33 -9.02 11.43 12.88
C ASP A 33 -8.93 12.77 13.64
N GLU A 34 -7.85 12.99 14.39
CA GLU A 34 -7.59 14.28 15.04
C GLU A 34 -7.47 15.45 14.04
N LEU A 35 -6.76 15.22 12.93
CA LEU A 35 -6.57 16.23 11.88
C LEU A 35 -7.89 16.55 11.18
N LEU A 36 -8.70 15.53 10.87
CA LEU A 36 -10.03 15.70 10.28
C LEU A 36 -10.96 16.46 11.24
N ALA A 37 -10.98 16.07 12.51
CA ALA A 37 -11.78 16.73 13.54
C ALA A 37 -11.39 18.21 13.70
N ALA A 38 -10.10 18.55 13.63
CA ALA A 38 -9.65 19.94 13.64
C ALA A 38 -10.19 20.73 12.43
N GLY A 39 -10.20 20.12 11.24
CA GLY A 39 -10.79 20.71 10.04
C GLY A 39 -12.30 20.95 10.18
N TRP A 40 -13.05 19.95 10.64
CA TRP A 40 -14.50 20.07 10.83
C TRP A 40 -14.88 21.14 11.85
N ARG A 41 -14.15 21.26 12.97
CA ARG A 41 -14.38 22.32 13.97
C ARG A 41 -14.20 23.71 13.37
N LYS A 42 -13.16 23.93 12.55
CA LYS A 42 -12.94 25.22 11.87
C LYS A 42 -14.08 25.59 10.93
N GLN A 43 -14.65 24.60 10.25
CA GLN A 43 -15.75 24.78 9.30
C GLN A 43 -17.14 24.66 9.94
N LYS A 44 -17.22 24.43 11.26
CA LYS A 44 -18.48 24.17 12.00
C LYS A 44 -19.31 23.02 11.41
N LEU A 45 -18.64 22.00 10.88
CA LEU A 45 -19.26 20.79 10.35
C LEU A 45 -19.36 19.72 11.43
N GLN A 46 -20.43 18.93 11.38
CA GLN A 46 -20.58 17.73 12.20
C GLN A 46 -20.29 16.47 11.36
N PRO A 47 -19.55 15.49 11.90
CA PRO A 47 -19.34 14.22 11.22
C PRO A 47 -20.64 13.43 11.08
N ASN A 48 -20.76 12.68 10.00
CA ASN A 48 -21.89 11.79 9.78
C ASN A 48 -21.86 10.61 10.76
N ALA A 49 -23.04 10.08 11.07
CA ALA A 49 -23.16 8.86 11.86
C ALA A 49 -22.48 7.67 11.17
N PRO A 50 -21.94 6.70 11.93
CA PRO A 50 -21.42 5.46 11.37
C PRO A 50 -22.46 4.75 10.51
N VAL A 51 -22.04 4.19 9.38
CA VAL A 51 -22.91 3.43 8.50
C VAL A 51 -23.19 2.03 9.06
N GLY A 52 -24.34 1.48 8.69
CA GLY A 52 -24.70 0.08 8.93
C GLY A 52 -23.75 -0.91 8.24
N ASP A 53 -23.77 -2.15 8.70
CA ASP A 53 -22.81 -3.18 8.26
C ASP A 53 -22.98 -3.57 6.79
N GLU A 54 -24.21 -3.55 6.26
CA GLU A 54 -24.52 -3.85 4.86
C GLU A 54 -23.93 -2.80 3.93
N VAL A 55 -24.05 -1.52 4.30
CA VAL A 55 -23.49 -0.40 3.54
C VAL A 55 -21.98 -0.40 3.63
N PHE A 56 -21.43 -0.67 4.82
CA PHE A 56 -19.98 -0.81 5.01
C PHE A 56 -19.41 -1.92 4.13
N LEU A 57 -20.02 -3.11 4.17
CA LEU A 57 -19.59 -4.27 3.40
C LEU A 57 -19.51 -3.95 1.91
N ARG A 58 -20.59 -3.39 1.34
CA ARG A 58 -20.62 -3.03 -0.09
C ARG A 58 -19.54 -2.00 -0.44
N ARG A 59 -19.34 -0.98 0.40
CA ARG A 59 -18.32 0.06 0.18
C ARG A 59 -16.91 -0.51 0.25
N ALA A 60 -16.62 -1.32 1.27
CA ALA A 60 -15.30 -1.93 1.43
C ALA A 60 -14.92 -2.80 0.21
N TYR A 61 -15.83 -3.64 -0.27
CA TYR A 61 -15.59 -4.48 -1.45
C TYR A 61 -15.37 -3.66 -2.72
N LEU A 62 -16.19 -2.63 -2.95
CA LEU A 62 -16.05 -1.77 -4.13
C LEU A 62 -14.76 -0.95 -4.09
N THR A 63 -14.39 -0.43 -2.92
CA THR A 63 -13.20 0.40 -2.76
C THR A 63 -11.90 -0.42 -2.80
N VAL A 64 -11.88 -1.58 -2.16
CA VAL A 64 -10.63 -2.36 -2.00
C VAL A 64 -10.46 -3.34 -3.16
N ALA A 65 -11.50 -4.13 -3.47
CA ALA A 65 -11.42 -5.20 -4.45
C ALA A 65 -12.02 -4.84 -5.83
N GLY A 66 -12.67 -3.69 -5.96
CA GLY A 66 -13.27 -3.25 -7.24
C GLY A 66 -14.46 -4.07 -7.71
N ARG A 67 -15.04 -4.93 -6.85
CA ARG A 67 -16.20 -5.79 -7.17
C ARG A 67 -17.24 -5.74 -6.06
N ILE A 68 -18.42 -6.27 -6.32
CA ILE A 68 -19.43 -6.50 -5.28
C ILE A 68 -19.12 -7.80 -4.50
N PRO A 69 -19.51 -7.89 -3.21
CA PRO A 69 -19.39 -9.12 -2.44
C PRO A 69 -20.28 -10.22 -3.04
N THR A 70 -19.81 -11.46 -2.97
CA THR A 70 -20.65 -12.62 -3.27
C THR A 70 -21.64 -12.88 -2.14
N TYR A 71 -22.68 -13.67 -2.42
CA TYR A 71 -23.68 -14.04 -1.41
C TYR A 71 -23.06 -14.72 -0.18
N GLN A 72 -22.07 -15.59 -0.39
CA GLN A 72 -21.41 -16.32 0.69
C GLN A 72 -20.59 -15.39 1.58
N GLU A 73 -19.79 -14.51 0.98
CA GLU A 73 -18.99 -13.50 1.68
C GLU A 73 -19.88 -12.55 2.49
N ALA A 74 -20.97 -12.06 1.88
CA ALA A 74 -21.90 -11.17 2.57
C ALA A 74 -22.58 -11.85 3.75
N THR A 75 -23.03 -13.10 3.57
CA THR A 75 -23.68 -13.87 4.63
C THR A 75 -22.70 -14.14 5.78
N ALA A 76 -21.44 -14.48 5.47
CA ALA A 76 -20.41 -14.72 6.48
C ALA A 76 -20.12 -13.47 7.31
N PHE A 77 -20.00 -12.30 6.66
CA PHE A 77 -19.75 -11.04 7.34
C PHE A 77 -20.93 -10.59 8.22
N LEU A 78 -22.15 -10.68 7.69
CA LEU A 78 -23.36 -10.24 8.41
C LEU A 78 -23.70 -11.14 9.61
N LYS A 79 -23.36 -12.43 9.54
CA LYS A 79 -23.53 -13.37 10.66
C LYS A 79 -22.42 -13.30 11.71
N SER A 80 -21.32 -12.62 11.42
CA SER A 80 -20.21 -12.49 12.36
C SER A 80 -20.56 -11.49 13.47
N GLU A 81 -20.40 -11.94 14.72
CA GLU A 81 -20.55 -11.13 15.93
C GLU A 81 -19.21 -10.65 16.49
N ALA A 82 -18.11 -10.90 15.77
CA ALA A 82 -16.78 -10.50 16.23
C ALA A 82 -16.69 -8.97 16.38
N PRO A 83 -16.19 -8.44 17.52
CA PRO A 83 -16.11 -7.00 17.77
C PRO A 83 -15.19 -6.27 16.78
N ASN A 84 -14.24 -7.00 16.17
CA ASN A 84 -13.29 -6.53 15.16
C ASN A 84 -13.60 -7.01 13.74
N LYS A 85 -14.83 -7.47 13.46
CA LYS A 85 -15.19 -8.04 12.13
C LYS A 85 -14.89 -7.11 10.95
N ARG A 86 -15.01 -5.79 11.13
CA ARG A 86 -14.70 -4.79 10.09
C ARG A 86 -13.22 -4.73 9.76
N ALA A 87 -12.36 -4.78 10.79
CA ALA A 87 -10.91 -4.79 10.60
C ALA A 87 -10.48 -6.09 9.92
N GLN A 88 -10.97 -7.25 10.40
CA GLN A 88 -10.68 -8.54 9.79
C GLN A 88 -11.10 -8.62 8.32
N LEU A 89 -12.26 -8.03 7.97
CA LEU A 89 -12.69 -7.94 6.57
C LEU A 89 -11.70 -7.14 5.73
N VAL A 90 -11.25 -5.98 6.23
CA VAL A 90 -10.32 -5.12 5.51
C VAL A 90 -8.99 -5.84 5.30
N ASP A 91 -8.45 -6.49 6.33
CA ASP A 91 -7.22 -7.27 6.23
C ASP A 91 -7.35 -8.39 5.18
N ALA A 92 -8.44 -9.17 5.23
CA ALA A 92 -8.71 -10.21 4.25
C ALA A 92 -8.86 -9.69 2.82
N LEU A 93 -9.42 -8.49 2.64
CA LEU A 93 -9.55 -7.86 1.33
C LEU A 93 -8.21 -7.36 0.80
N LEU A 94 -7.37 -6.76 1.66
CA LEU A 94 -6.04 -6.29 1.28
C LEU A 94 -5.10 -7.44 0.90
N ASP A 95 -5.23 -8.60 1.56
CA ASP A 95 -4.48 -9.81 1.23
C ASP A 95 -5.00 -10.53 -0.03
N SER A 96 -6.15 -10.10 -0.58
CA SER A 96 -6.77 -10.74 -1.73
C SER A 96 -6.12 -10.34 -3.07
N GLU A 97 -6.14 -11.24 -4.05
CA GLU A 97 -5.74 -10.89 -5.42
C GLU A 97 -6.63 -9.79 -6.01
N GLY A 98 -7.89 -9.70 -5.60
CA GLY A 98 -8.82 -8.65 -6.02
C GLY A 98 -8.30 -7.25 -5.72
N TYR A 99 -7.71 -7.05 -4.55
CA TYR A 99 -7.03 -5.80 -4.20
C TYR A 99 -5.87 -5.51 -5.17
N THR A 100 -4.98 -6.49 -5.35
CA THR A 100 -3.79 -6.33 -6.21
C THR A 100 -4.19 -5.94 -7.63
N HIS A 101 -5.19 -6.61 -8.22
CA HIS A 101 -5.65 -6.31 -9.57
C HIS A 101 -6.35 -4.95 -9.67
N HIS A 102 -7.24 -4.62 -8.72
CA HIS A 102 -7.97 -3.36 -8.74
C HIS A 102 -7.03 -2.16 -8.58
N PHE A 103 -6.13 -2.22 -7.60
CA PHE A 103 -5.15 -1.17 -7.35
C PHE A 103 -4.10 -1.09 -8.45
N LEU A 104 -3.71 -2.21 -9.06
CA LEU A 104 -2.79 -2.19 -10.20
C LEU A 104 -3.40 -1.40 -11.36
N SER A 105 -4.69 -1.55 -11.64
CA SER A 105 -5.36 -0.75 -12.69
C SER A 105 -5.26 0.75 -12.38
N TYR A 106 -5.64 1.15 -11.17
CA TYR A 106 -5.57 2.55 -10.74
C TYR A 106 -4.15 3.12 -10.81
N TRP A 107 -3.17 2.40 -10.27
CA TRP A 107 -1.78 2.84 -10.28
C TRP A 107 -1.16 2.81 -11.68
N SER A 108 -1.60 1.90 -12.55
CA SER A 108 -1.16 1.89 -13.95
C SER A 108 -1.62 3.14 -14.68
N ASP A 109 -2.82 3.65 -14.41
CA ASP A 109 -3.29 4.91 -14.99
C ASP A 109 -2.50 6.11 -14.45
N VAL A 110 -2.37 6.21 -13.12
CA VAL A 110 -1.64 7.31 -12.45
C VAL A 110 -0.18 7.34 -12.89
N LEU A 111 0.48 6.19 -12.91
CA LEU A 111 1.87 6.03 -13.27
C LEU A 111 2.06 5.76 -14.76
N ARG A 112 1.04 5.93 -15.60
CA ARG A 112 1.07 5.73 -17.06
C ARG A 112 1.80 4.43 -17.46
N ALA A 113 1.62 3.36 -16.70
CA ALA A 113 2.19 2.06 -17.01
C ALA A 113 1.37 1.41 -18.14
N GLN A 114 1.96 1.32 -19.32
CA GLN A 114 1.32 0.74 -20.50
C GLN A 114 1.73 -0.71 -20.68
N SER A 115 0.86 -1.54 -21.26
CA SER A 115 1.18 -2.94 -21.62
C SER A 115 2.11 -3.04 -22.82
N VAL A 116 2.12 -2.02 -23.68
CA VAL A 116 3.02 -1.87 -24.81
C VAL A 116 3.68 -0.51 -24.68
N GLY A 117 4.95 -0.50 -24.27
CA GLY A 117 5.71 0.73 -24.09
C GLY A 117 6.35 1.20 -25.40
N VAL A 118 6.72 2.48 -25.43
CA VAL A 118 7.47 3.08 -26.57
C VAL A 118 8.81 2.37 -26.78
N ALA A 119 9.43 1.87 -25.71
CA ALA A 119 10.68 1.11 -25.72
C ALA A 119 10.51 -0.42 -25.91
N GLY A 120 9.30 -0.89 -26.22
CA GLY A 120 8.99 -2.32 -26.44
C GLY A 120 8.16 -2.98 -25.34
N SER A 121 7.53 -4.11 -25.66
CA SER A 121 6.59 -4.83 -24.78
C SER A 121 7.25 -5.44 -23.53
N THR A 122 8.50 -5.88 -23.62
CA THR A 122 9.23 -6.51 -22.49
C THR A 122 9.50 -5.52 -21.36
N THR A 123 9.93 -4.30 -21.69
CA THR A 123 10.18 -3.23 -20.71
C THR A 123 8.90 -2.83 -19.98
N ALA A 124 7.80 -2.68 -20.73
CA ALA A 124 6.48 -2.42 -20.19
C ALA A 124 6.02 -3.51 -19.22
N GLN A 125 6.22 -4.78 -19.57
CA GLN A 125 5.83 -5.90 -18.72
C GLN A 125 6.62 -5.96 -17.42
N ASN A 126 7.93 -5.70 -17.45
CA ASN A 126 8.76 -5.67 -16.25
C ASN A 126 8.32 -4.57 -15.26
N TYR A 127 7.90 -3.42 -15.79
CA TYR A 127 7.38 -2.34 -14.97
C TYR A 127 6.04 -2.69 -14.33
N LEU A 128 5.11 -3.27 -15.10
CA LEU A 128 3.83 -3.76 -14.58
C LEU A 128 4.00 -4.87 -13.54
N ASN A 129 4.98 -5.76 -13.73
CA ASN A 129 5.30 -6.80 -12.75
C ASN A 129 5.82 -6.18 -11.45
N PHE A 130 6.74 -5.22 -11.54
CA PHE A 130 7.24 -4.49 -10.38
C PHE A 130 6.12 -3.80 -9.59
N LEU A 131 5.19 -3.13 -10.27
CA LEU A 131 4.04 -2.50 -9.62
C LEU A 131 3.12 -3.53 -8.97
N ARG A 132 2.82 -4.62 -9.67
CA ARG A 132 2.00 -5.72 -9.13
C ARG A 132 2.61 -6.32 -7.87
N ASP A 133 3.90 -6.61 -7.89
CA ASP A 133 4.60 -7.22 -6.75
C ASP A 133 4.69 -6.24 -5.58
N SER A 134 4.90 -4.95 -5.85
CA SER A 134 4.90 -3.91 -4.82
C SER A 134 3.54 -3.77 -4.15
N LEU A 135 2.44 -3.88 -4.90
CA LEU A 135 1.09 -3.85 -4.34
C LEU A 135 0.77 -5.14 -3.56
N LYS A 136 1.11 -6.31 -4.13
CA LYS A 136 0.88 -7.61 -3.50
C LYS A 136 1.61 -7.76 -2.16
N THR A 137 2.80 -7.19 -2.04
CA THR A 137 3.61 -7.22 -0.81
C THR A 137 3.27 -6.07 0.15
N ASN A 138 2.28 -5.24 -0.19
CA ASN A 138 1.91 -4.03 0.55
C ASN A 138 3.15 -3.15 0.86
N LYS A 139 3.97 -2.92 -0.16
CA LYS A 139 5.21 -2.14 -0.03
C LYS A 139 4.91 -0.73 0.50
N PRO A 140 5.65 -0.26 1.53
CA PRO A 140 5.50 1.10 2.02
C PRO A 140 5.64 2.13 0.90
N TYR A 141 4.76 3.13 0.90
CA TYR A 141 4.68 4.11 -0.18
C TYR A 141 5.97 4.92 -0.36
N ASP A 142 6.69 5.21 0.73
CA ASP A 142 7.98 5.89 0.71
C ASP A 142 9.06 5.06 0.02
N GLN A 143 9.04 3.73 0.19
CA GLN A 143 9.96 2.81 -0.49
C GLN A 143 9.62 2.70 -1.97
N LEU A 144 8.33 2.54 -2.31
CA LEU A 144 7.87 2.53 -3.70
C LEU A 144 8.29 3.82 -4.43
N ALA A 145 7.99 4.98 -3.84
CA ALA A 145 8.34 6.27 -4.43
C ALA A 145 9.86 6.44 -4.59
N ARG A 146 10.64 6.03 -3.58
CA ARG A 146 12.10 6.06 -3.63
C ARG A 146 12.62 5.18 -4.78
N GLU A 147 12.19 3.94 -4.86
CA GLU A 147 12.60 3.02 -5.92
C GLU A 147 12.25 3.55 -7.31
N LEU A 148 11.08 4.18 -7.49
CA LEU A 148 10.69 4.77 -8.78
C LEU A 148 11.62 5.90 -9.22
N VAL A 149 12.13 6.73 -8.30
CA VAL A 149 12.94 7.92 -8.64
C VAL A 149 14.44 7.73 -8.49
N SER A 150 14.90 6.71 -7.75
CA SER A 150 16.32 6.48 -7.47
C SER A 150 16.91 5.28 -8.19
N SER A 151 16.11 4.45 -8.86
CA SER A 151 16.61 3.27 -9.57
C SER A 151 17.49 3.64 -10.77
N ALA A 152 18.58 2.91 -10.95
CA ALA A 152 19.51 3.03 -12.07
C ALA A 152 19.84 1.63 -12.62
N GLY A 153 20.17 1.54 -13.91
CA GLY A 153 20.47 0.28 -14.59
C GLY A 153 19.62 0.07 -15.84
N THR A 154 19.39 -1.18 -16.20
CA THR A 154 18.54 -1.56 -17.33
C THR A 154 17.16 -2.05 -16.86
N CYS A 155 16.18 -2.07 -17.76
CA CYS A 155 14.84 -2.58 -17.47
C CYS A 155 14.79 -4.07 -17.11
N PHE A 156 15.90 -4.80 -17.28
CA PHE A 156 16.04 -6.21 -16.87
C PHE A 156 16.57 -6.34 -15.45
N ASP A 157 17.29 -5.35 -14.94
CA ASP A 157 17.83 -5.36 -13.57
C ASP A 157 16.78 -4.91 -12.56
N THR A 158 15.97 -3.91 -12.92
CA THR A 158 14.95 -3.36 -12.01
C THR A 158 13.75 -2.85 -12.79
N GLY A 159 12.57 -3.41 -12.50
CA GLY A 159 11.32 -3.02 -13.18
C GLY A 159 10.91 -1.56 -12.92
N ALA A 160 11.33 -0.95 -11.81
CA ALA A 160 11.05 0.45 -11.48
C ALA A 160 11.57 1.45 -12.53
N ILE A 161 12.62 1.09 -13.28
CA ILE A 161 13.18 1.92 -14.36
C ILE A 161 12.15 2.22 -15.45
N GLY A 162 11.12 1.38 -15.58
CA GLY A 162 10.00 1.64 -16.49
C GLY A 162 9.29 2.98 -16.26
N TYR A 163 9.41 3.57 -15.06
CA TYR A 163 8.91 4.92 -14.77
C TYR A 163 9.48 6.00 -15.70
N TYR A 164 10.72 5.84 -16.17
CA TYR A 164 11.40 6.76 -17.09
C TYR A 164 11.20 6.40 -18.57
N MET A 165 10.64 5.22 -18.86
CA MET A 165 10.53 4.66 -20.22
C MET A 165 9.08 4.65 -20.77
N ARG A 166 8.14 5.27 -20.05
CA ARG A 166 6.69 5.33 -20.29
C ARG A 166 6.21 6.55 -21.08
#